data_AF-G8CPW2-F1
#
_entry.id   AF-G8CPW2-F1
#
_cell.length_a   1.000
_cell.length_b   1.000
_cell.length_c   1.000
_cell.angle_alpha   90.00
_cell.angle_beta   90.00
_cell.angle_gamma   90.00
#
_symmetry.space_group_name_H-M   'P 1'
#
loop_
_entity.id
_entity.type
_entity.pdbx_description
1 polymer ?
#
loop_
_entity_poly.entity_id
_entity_poly.type
_entity_poly.pdbx_seq_one_letter_code
_entity_poly.pdbx_strand_id
1 'polypeptide(L)' 'MVKHNNVIPNGHFKKHWQNYVKTWFNQPARKERRRIARQKKAVKIFPRPTT' A
#
# COMPACT_ATOMS: atom_id res chain seq x y z
N MET A 1 -29.79 -12.26 -9.86
CA MET A 1 -30.09 -12.19 -11.31
C MET A 1 -30.00 -10.73 -11.74
N VAL A 2 -29.44 -10.47 -12.92
CA VAL A 2 -29.29 -9.11 -13.44
C VAL A 2 -30.68 -8.55 -13.75
N LYS A 3 -30.98 -7.32 -13.29
CA LYS A 3 -32.25 -6.61 -13.56
C LYS A 3 -32.00 -5.50 -14.58
N HIS A 4 -32.93 -5.27 -15.51
CA HIS A 4 -32.82 -4.30 -16.61
C HIS A 4 -31.65 -4.59 -17.57
N ASN A 5 -31.29 -3.60 -18.40
CA ASN A 5 -30.17 -3.65 -19.35
C ASN A 5 -28.81 -3.43 -18.66
N ASN A 6 -28.57 -4.12 -17.55
CA ASN A 6 -27.29 -4.06 -16.84
C ASN A 6 -26.34 -5.12 -17.38
N VAL A 7 -25.04 -4.81 -17.36
CA VAL A 7 -23.99 -5.74 -17.74
C VAL A 7 -23.88 -6.87 -16.70
N ILE A 8 -23.56 -8.08 -17.16
CA ILE A 8 -23.31 -9.22 -16.28
C ILE A 8 -22.11 -8.90 -15.37
N PRO A 9 -22.26 -8.95 -14.02
CA PRO A 9 -21.17 -8.65 -13.12
C PRO A 9 -19.99 -9.62 -13.29
N ASN A 10 -18.80 -9.08 -13.57
CA ASN A 10 -17.53 -9.81 -13.55
C ASN A 10 -16.69 -9.36 -12.35
N GLY A 11 -17.16 -9.67 -11.14
CA GLY A 11 -16.45 -9.33 -9.91
C GLY A 11 -15.22 -10.22 -9.71
N HIS A 12 -14.03 -9.63 -9.59
CA HIS A 12 -12.78 -10.37 -9.36
C HIS A 12 -12.56 -10.77 -7.89
N PHE A 13 -13.63 -11.09 -7.19
CA PHE A 13 -13.63 -11.59 -5.82
C PHE A 13 -13.55 -13.12 -5.82
N LYS A 14 -12.44 -13.65 -6.36
CA LYS A 14 -12.29 -15.07 -6.76
C LYS A 14 -12.36 -16.04 -5.56
N LYS A 15 -11.23 -16.58 -5.13
CA LYS A 15 -11.17 -17.52 -3.98
C LYS A 15 -11.50 -16.78 -2.68
N HIS A 16 -11.20 -17.38 -1.52
CA HIS A 16 -11.42 -16.83 -0.17
C HIS A 16 -10.72 -15.47 0.09
N TRP A 17 -11.11 -14.42 -0.63
CA TRP A 17 -10.49 -13.09 -0.66
C TRP A 17 -10.61 -12.38 0.68
N GLN A 18 -11.64 -12.73 1.46
CA GLN A 18 -11.84 -12.24 2.82
C GLN A 18 -10.65 -12.58 3.73
N ASN A 19 -9.97 -13.72 3.50
CA ASN A 19 -8.77 -14.10 4.23
C ASN A 19 -7.53 -13.29 3.83
N TYR A 20 -7.56 -12.58 2.70
CA TYR A 20 -6.43 -11.87 2.11
C TYR A 20 -6.69 -10.36 1.97
N VAL A 21 -7.45 -9.78 2.89
CA VAL A 21 -7.72 -8.33 2.90
C VAL A 21 -6.48 -7.58 3.38
N LYS A 22 -5.83 -6.88 2.45
CA LYS A 22 -4.74 -5.97 2.76
C LYS A 22 -5.28 -4.64 3.26
N THR A 23 -5.17 -4.38 4.56
CA THR A 23 -5.51 -3.09 5.15
C THR A 23 -4.37 -2.07 5.03
N TRP A 24 -4.71 -0.78 5.11
CA TRP A 24 -3.76 0.33 5.00
C TRP A 24 -3.53 1.07 6.33
N PHE A 25 -3.92 0.49 7.47
CA PHE A 25 -3.75 1.09 8.79
C PHE A 25 -2.28 1.41 9.12
N ASN A 26 -1.35 0.61 8.60
CA ASN A 26 0.09 0.82 8.78
C ASN A 26 0.71 1.84 7.80
N GLN A 27 -0.08 2.51 6.96
CA GLN A 27 0.42 3.49 6.01
C GLN A 27 1.13 4.69 6.67
N PRO A 28 0.57 5.37 7.71
CA PRO A 28 1.26 6.47 8.39
C PRO A 28 2.57 6.02 9.04
N ALA A 29 2.57 4.91 9.78
CA ALA A 29 3.77 4.34 10.38
C ALA A 29 4.86 4.01 9.33
N ARG A 30 4.46 3.54 8.14
CA ARG A 30 5.41 3.32 7.02
C ARG A 30 5.97 4.62 6.44
N LYS A 31 5.24 5.74 6.48
CA LYS A 31 5.76 7.05 6.05
C LYS A 31 6.81 7.55 7.04
N GLU A 32 6.50 7.50 8.32
CA GLU A 32 7.41 7.89 9.40
C GLU A 32 8.71 7.05 9.39
N ARG A 33 8.58 5.72 9.31
CA ARG A 33 9.73 4.82 9.22
C ARG A 33 10.67 5.17 8.06
N ARG A 34 10.11 5.48 6.88
CA ARG A 34 10.92 5.90 5.72
C ARG A 34 11.59 7.25 5.96
N ARG A 35 10.91 8.22 6.59
CA ARG A 35 11.49 9.53 6.93
C ARG A 35 12.70 9.37 7.86
N ILE A 36 12.54 8.62 8.95
CA ILE A 36 13.63 8.37 9.92
C ILE A 36 14.79 7.65 9.25
N ALA A 37 14.52 6.63 8.42
CA ALA A 37 15.56 5.91 7.69
C ALA A 37 16.36 6.83 6.75
N ARG A 38 15.69 7.74 6.03
CA ARG A 38 16.36 8.73 5.18
C ARG A 38 17.24 9.69 6.00
N GLN A 39 16.75 10.19 7.14
CA GLN A 39 17.53 11.06 8.03
C GLN A 39 18.78 10.35 8.56
N LYS A 40 18.66 9.11 9.03
CA LYS A 40 19.79 8.29 9.47
C LYS A 40 20.81 8.05 8.35
N LYS A 41 20.33 7.77 7.14
CA LYS A 41 21.18 7.62 5.93
C LYS A 41 21.96 8.92 5.66
N ALA A 42 21.30 10.08 5.73
CA ALA A 42 21.93 11.39 5.51
C ALA A 42 23.11 11.65 6.46
N VAL A 43 22.92 11.42 7.76
CA VAL A 43 23.99 11.58 8.75
C VAL A 43 25.15 10.63 8.47
N LYS A 44 24.87 9.38 8.10
CA LYS A 44 25.90 8.37 7.84
C LYS A 44 26.73 8.64 6.58
N ILE A 45 26.13 9.22 5.54
CA ILE A 45 26.75 9.39 4.21
C ILE A 45 27.41 10.78 4.05
N PHE A 46 27.15 11.71 4.97
CA PHE A 46 27.80 13.03 4.98
C PHE A 46 29.33 12.89 4.76
N PRO A 47 29.94 13.67 3.83
CA PRO A 47 29.40 14.85 3.14
C PRO A 47 28.63 14.58 1.84
N ARG A 48 28.47 13.33 1.40
CA ARG A 48 27.83 13.03 0.11
C ARG A 48 26.28 13.17 0.21
N PRO A 49 25.60 13.66 -0.84
CA PRO A 49 24.15 13.77 -0.85
C PRO A 49 23.48 12.38 -0.90
N THR A 50 22.26 12.26 -0.36
CA THR A 50 21.59 10.98 -0.13
C THR A 50 20.39 10.63 -1.00
N THR A 51 20.10 11.45 -2.03
CA THR A 51 18.98 11.33 -3.01
C THR A 51 18.17 10.04 -2.91
#